data_AF-A0A8T7J1B1-F1
#
_entry.id   AF-A0A8T7J1B1-F1
#
_cell.length_a   1.000
_cell.length_b   1.000
_cell.length_c   1.000
_cell.angle_alpha   90.00
_cell.angle_beta   90.00
_cell.angle_gamma   90.00
#
_symmetry.space_group_name_H-M   'P 1'
#
loop_
_entity.id
_entity.type
_entity.pdbx_description
1 polymer ?
#
loop_
_entity_poly.entity_id
_entity_poly.type
_entity_poly.pdbx_seq_one_letter_code
_entity_poly.pdbx_strand_id
1 'polypeptide(L)'
;MQQFNISNIIQSLKTSYGKDFLDTITMQLHKSIGAQFTFIARLDREQYVSKTLSLVAGDDFAENFEYSLEHTPCADVSDDSICVYPTHICDLYPQDQLLIDMGIEGYIGAPLHSSSGDVFGLVVALYSTEIEHSKDVADLFELFAGRISAELERMEKEKQLQELNRSLENIVSHRTIELEKTIEQLKESQNQLIEQEKLASLGRLVSGIAHEVNTPLGIARLANSTTVASLGKLEQQINQQTLKKSTLDHFVSDLKLACESVDFNLERASELIGNFKQMATEFHSDQQVEISLNDWLTSTAVTLKPMMAEAGIHFNLELDEQDIIVKTYPARLTQVISNIASNAVKHAFPSQFQPSQSKTVTLSLKGSLSNYSIVLKDNGVGMNENTRSKIFDPFFTTSRGEGGIGLGMSIVHNLITNSLNGTLVVNSEEGQGTEIELLFQTNNTLLLNSFKRATRNSYNFYLDFHQQLIESDPKIKQLFNEVDTDQQQRMVLKSMSLFILNMNNLDNLFQAPSTKSIIEKHQNMALTASDIKLWQHCFLNSIRNFDDEFNIKLNAEWQQALSKFGDYFTKALALNKSD
;
A
#
# COMPACT_ATOMS: atom_id res chain seq x y z
N MET A 1 39.17 -15.07 -63.13
CA MET A 1 38.38 -15.19 -61.88
C MET A 1 37.41 -14.03 -61.89
N GLN A 2 36.14 -14.30 -62.14
CA GLN A 2 35.10 -13.32 -61.86
C GLN A 2 35.07 -13.18 -60.34
N GLN A 3 35.51 -12.04 -59.84
CA GLN A 3 35.66 -11.82 -58.40
C GLN A 3 34.26 -11.52 -57.85
N PHE A 4 33.64 -12.47 -57.15
CA PHE A 4 32.39 -12.21 -56.43
C PHE A 4 32.58 -10.97 -55.55
N ASN A 5 31.67 -10.00 -55.64
CA ASN A 5 31.82 -8.73 -54.94
C ASN A 5 31.36 -8.85 -53.48
N ILE A 6 32.05 -9.70 -52.72
CA ILE A 6 31.76 -10.02 -51.30
C ILE A 6 31.70 -8.74 -50.45
N SER A 7 32.52 -7.73 -50.76
CA SER A 7 32.51 -6.44 -50.06
C SER A 7 31.18 -5.69 -50.19
N ASN A 8 30.54 -5.73 -51.37
CA ASN A 8 29.22 -5.13 -51.57
C ASN A 8 28.12 -5.88 -50.81
N ILE A 9 28.19 -7.21 -50.77
CA ILE A 9 27.26 -8.05 -49.98
C ILE A 9 27.41 -7.70 -48.49
N ILE A 10 28.62 -7.70 -47.95
CA ILE A 10 28.85 -7.36 -46.54
C ILE A 10 28.42 -5.92 -46.22
N GLN A 11 28.69 -4.95 -47.11
CA GLN A 11 28.35 -3.55 -46.88
C GLN A 11 26.84 -3.30 -46.85
N SER A 12 26.08 -3.98 -47.72
CA SER A 12 24.61 -3.88 -47.75
C SER A 12 23.92 -4.54 -46.55
N LEU A 13 24.60 -5.46 -45.85
CA LEU A 13 24.05 -6.19 -44.70
C LEU A 13 24.38 -5.59 -43.33
N LYS A 14 25.18 -4.52 -43.25
CA LYS A 14 25.62 -3.93 -41.97
C LYS A 14 24.49 -3.33 -41.13
N THR A 15 23.37 -2.97 -41.75
CA THR A 15 22.28 -2.22 -41.10
C THR A 15 20.90 -2.87 -41.28
N SER A 16 20.82 -4.03 -41.93
CA SER A 16 19.56 -4.73 -42.15
C SER A 16 19.35 -5.84 -41.12
N TYR A 17 18.09 -6.02 -40.71
CA TYR A 17 17.66 -6.97 -39.70
C TYR A 17 16.27 -7.52 -40.07
N GLY A 18 15.92 -8.69 -39.55
CA GLY A 18 14.64 -9.34 -39.75
C GLY A 18 14.40 -9.69 -41.21
N LYS A 19 13.20 -9.38 -41.69
CA LYS A 19 12.83 -9.62 -43.10
C LYS A 19 13.70 -8.82 -44.09
N ASP A 20 14.02 -7.57 -43.75
CA ASP A 20 14.86 -6.72 -44.61
C ASP A 20 16.26 -7.30 -44.79
N PHE A 21 16.80 -7.97 -43.76
CA PHE A 21 18.05 -8.71 -43.89
C PHE A 21 17.92 -9.85 -44.89
N LEU A 22 16.89 -10.70 -44.76
CA LEU A 22 16.65 -11.86 -45.64
C LEU A 22 16.45 -11.44 -47.09
N ASP A 23 15.67 -10.38 -47.33
CA ASP A 23 15.43 -9.85 -48.67
C ASP A 23 16.72 -9.27 -49.26
N THR A 24 17.49 -8.51 -48.47
CA THR A 24 18.76 -7.95 -48.91
C THR A 24 19.78 -9.04 -49.24
N ILE A 25 20.00 -10.02 -48.37
CA ILE A 25 20.97 -11.10 -48.64
C ILE A 25 20.55 -11.95 -49.84
N THR A 26 19.25 -12.26 -49.99
CA THR A 26 18.75 -13.05 -51.13
C THR A 26 19.00 -12.33 -52.45
N MET A 27 18.67 -11.04 -52.53
CA MET A 27 18.91 -10.21 -53.73
C MET A 27 20.39 -10.03 -54.05
N GLN A 28 21.24 -9.89 -53.02
CA GLN A 28 22.68 -9.72 -53.23
C GLN A 28 23.36 -11.03 -53.64
N LEU A 29 22.97 -12.17 -53.06
CA LEU A 29 23.41 -13.49 -53.50
C LEU A 29 22.97 -13.73 -54.94
N HIS A 30 21.69 -13.52 -55.24
CA HIS A 30 21.11 -13.65 -56.58
C HIS A 30 21.93 -12.90 -57.65
N LYS A 31 22.16 -11.60 -57.44
CA LYS A 31 22.93 -10.75 -58.37
C LYS A 31 24.40 -11.15 -58.48
N SER A 32 24.98 -11.65 -57.39
CA SER A 32 26.41 -12.01 -57.36
C SER A 32 26.68 -13.33 -58.06
N ILE A 33 25.76 -14.28 -57.98
CA ILE A 33 25.91 -15.64 -58.52
C ILE A 33 25.29 -15.82 -59.91
N GLY A 34 24.48 -14.85 -60.37
CA GLY A 34 23.87 -14.87 -61.70
C GLY A 34 22.83 -15.97 -61.92
N ALA A 35 22.19 -16.44 -60.85
CA ALA A 35 21.14 -17.45 -60.93
C ALA A 35 19.84 -16.85 -61.49
N GLN A 36 18.97 -17.68 -62.09
CA GLN A 36 17.64 -17.23 -62.53
C GLN A 36 16.66 -17.13 -61.36
N PHE A 37 16.83 -17.98 -60.34
CA PHE A 37 16.06 -17.93 -59.11
C PHE A 37 16.97 -18.11 -57.91
N THR A 38 16.70 -17.36 -56.83
CA THR A 38 17.40 -17.53 -55.56
C THR A 38 16.41 -17.33 -54.42
N PHE A 39 16.41 -18.22 -53.45
CA PHE A 39 15.52 -18.11 -52.31
C PHE A 39 16.11 -18.65 -51.03
N ILE A 40 15.59 -18.10 -49.93
CA ILE A 40 15.74 -18.64 -48.59
C ILE A 40 14.40 -19.25 -48.20
N ALA A 41 14.40 -20.47 -47.70
CA ALA A 41 13.20 -21.18 -47.30
C ALA A 41 13.29 -21.77 -45.89
N ARG A 42 12.15 -21.87 -45.22
CA ARG A 42 11.97 -22.57 -43.94
C ARG A 42 11.46 -23.97 -44.22
N LEU A 43 12.03 -24.95 -43.53
CA LEU A 43 11.58 -26.33 -43.56
C LEU A 43 10.51 -26.57 -42.49
N ASP A 44 9.45 -27.26 -42.87
CA ASP A 44 8.53 -27.94 -41.96
C ASP A 44 8.71 -29.46 -42.12
N ARG A 45 9.45 -30.06 -41.19
CA ARG A 45 9.75 -31.50 -41.21
C ARG A 45 8.54 -32.36 -40.86
N GLU A 46 7.54 -31.83 -40.16
CA GLU A 46 6.34 -32.59 -39.80
C GLU A 46 5.42 -32.75 -41.00
N GLN A 47 5.29 -31.69 -41.80
CA GLN A 47 4.48 -31.67 -43.01
C GLN A 47 5.26 -32.08 -44.27
N TYR A 48 6.59 -32.23 -44.18
CA TYR A 48 7.49 -32.53 -45.29
C TYR A 48 7.39 -31.51 -46.44
N VAL A 49 7.22 -30.24 -46.07
CA VAL A 49 7.12 -29.10 -47.00
C VAL A 49 8.17 -28.04 -46.68
N SER A 50 8.43 -27.19 -47.66
CA SER A 50 9.32 -26.04 -47.56
C SER A 50 8.61 -24.79 -48.02
N LYS A 51 8.79 -23.70 -47.28
CA LYS A 51 8.16 -22.41 -47.55
C LYS A 51 9.20 -21.34 -47.77
N THR A 52 9.16 -20.67 -48.92
CA THR A 52 10.08 -19.58 -49.17
C THR A 52 9.77 -18.39 -48.25
N LEU A 53 10.80 -17.80 -47.69
CA LEU A 53 10.75 -16.61 -46.84
C LEU A 53 11.16 -15.35 -47.62
N SER A 54 12.08 -15.52 -48.56
CA SER A 54 12.48 -14.51 -49.54
C SER A 54 12.83 -15.23 -50.84
N LEU A 55 12.32 -14.72 -51.96
CA LEU A 55 12.51 -15.29 -53.29
C LEU A 55 12.75 -14.17 -54.30
N VAL A 56 13.81 -14.32 -55.08
CA VAL A 56 14.16 -13.44 -56.20
C VAL A 56 14.12 -14.25 -57.49
N ALA A 57 13.43 -13.71 -58.50
CA ALA A 57 13.24 -14.32 -59.80
C ALA A 57 13.49 -13.27 -60.89
N GLY A 58 14.45 -13.51 -61.78
CA GLY A 58 14.92 -12.46 -62.69
C GLY A 58 15.44 -11.25 -61.91
N ASP A 59 15.07 -10.02 -62.28
CA ASP A 59 15.63 -8.81 -61.64
C ASP A 59 14.90 -8.33 -60.37
N ASP A 60 13.84 -9.04 -59.92
CA ASP A 60 12.96 -8.58 -58.83
C ASP A 60 12.53 -9.70 -57.86
N PHE A 61 11.95 -9.32 -56.73
CA PHE A 61 11.35 -10.25 -55.78
C PHE A 61 10.08 -10.88 -56.33
N ALA A 62 9.90 -12.18 -56.09
CA ALA A 62 8.68 -12.91 -56.41
C ALA A 62 7.88 -13.27 -55.15
N GLU A 63 6.62 -13.62 -55.34
CA GLU A 63 5.76 -14.04 -54.22
C GLU A 63 6.27 -15.33 -53.58
N ASN A 64 6.29 -15.35 -52.25
CA ASN A 64 6.68 -16.53 -51.52
C ASN A 64 5.64 -17.64 -51.66
N PHE A 65 6.10 -18.86 -51.87
CA PHE A 65 5.24 -20.04 -52.04
C PHE A 65 5.71 -21.19 -51.16
N GLU A 66 4.86 -22.20 -51.06
CA GLU A 66 5.10 -23.43 -50.31
C GLU A 66 5.11 -24.61 -51.28
N TYR A 67 6.04 -25.54 -51.10
CA TYR A 67 6.25 -26.68 -51.99
C TYR A 67 6.62 -27.95 -51.20
N SER A 68 6.32 -29.11 -51.78
CA SER A 68 6.69 -30.41 -51.20
C SER A 68 8.19 -30.65 -51.34
N LEU A 69 8.81 -31.26 -50.32
CA LEU A 69 10.21 -31.71 -50.41
C LEU A 69 10.34 -33.06 -51.14
N GLU A 70 9.24 -33.77 -51.37
CA GLU A 70 9.24 -35.11 -51.95
C GLU A 70 9.79 -35.11 -53.38
N HIS A 71 10.81 -35.94 -53.60
CA HIS A 71 11.52 -36.06 -54.88
C HIS A 71 12.15 -34.77 -55.40
N THR A 72 12.50 -33.84 -54.51
CA THR A 72 13.20 -32.60 -54.84
C THR A 72 14.66 -32.65 -54.38
N PRO A 73 15.59 -31.93 -55.03
CA PRO A 73 16.94 -31.77 -54.51
C PRO A 73 16.97 -31.05 -53.15
N CYS A 74 15.95 -30.26 -52.81
CA CYS A 74 15.81 -29.62 -51.51
C CYS A 74 15.65 -30.63 -50.35
N ALA A 75 15.10 -31.82 -50.61
CA ALA A 75 15.07 -32.89 -49.61
C ALA A 75 16.49 -33.36 -49.26
N ASP A 76 17.37 -33.51 -50.26
CA ASP A 76 18.76 -33.92 -50.01
C ASP A 76 19.54 -32.83 -49.27
N VAL A 77 19.25 -31.55 -49.52
CA VAL A 77 19.83 -30.45 -48.73
C VAL A 77 19.34 -30.48 -47.28
N SER A 78 18.10 -30.92 -47.06
CA SER A 78 17.53 -31.04 -45.71
C SER A 78 18.19 -32.15 -44.87
N ASP A 79 18.85 -33.11 -45.53
CA ASP A 79 19.67 -34.19 -44.95
C ASP A 79 21.12 -33.76 -44.66
N ASP A 80 21.31 -32.47 -44.36
CA ASP A 80 22.59 -31.90 -43.90
C ASP A 80 23.73 -32.00 -44.94
N SER A 81 23.38 -31.84 -46.22
CA SER A 81 24.34 -31.90 -47.33
C SER A 81 24.27 -30.64 -48.17
N ILE A 82 25.42 -30.04 -48.48
CA ILE A 82 25.48 -29.01 -49.54
C ILE A 82 25.35 -29.74 -50.87
N CYS A 83 24.27 -29.48 -51.60
CA CYS A 83 24.00 -30.12 -52.88
C CYS A 83 24.40 -29.18 -54.02
N VAL A 84 25.24 -29.69 -54.92
CA VAL A 84 25.73 -28.96 -56.09
C VAL A 84 25.55 -29.85 -57.31
N TYR A 85 24.63 -29.45 -58.19
CA TYR A 85 24.33 -30.12 -59.45
C TYR A 85 24.55 -29.12 -60.59
N PRO A 86 25.73 -29.10 -61.22
CA PRO A 86 26.08 -28.08 -62.21
C PRO A 86 25.25 -28.14 -63.50
N THR A 87 24.77 -29.32 -63.89
CA THR A 87 23.95 -29.57 -65.09
C THR A 87 22.97 -30.73 -64.86
N HIS A 88 22.01 -30.89 -65.78
CA HIS A 88 21.09 -32.02 -65.89
C HIS A 88 20.30 -32.35 -64.61
N ILE A 89 19.93 -31.35 -63.81
CA ILE A 89 19.19 -31.59 -62.56
C ILE A 89 17.83 -32.27 -62.80
N CYS A 90 17.13 -31.93 -63.89
CA CYS A 90 15.83 -32.53 -64.23
C CYS A 90 15.95 -34.03 -64.55
N ASP A 91 17.11 -34.51 -65.02
CA ASP A 91 17.34 -35.94 -65.27
C ASP A 91 17.51 -36.73 -63.95
N LEU A 92 18.07 -36.07 -62.92
CA LEU A 92 18.28 -36.63 -61.60
C LEU A 92 16.99 -36.63 -60.76
N TYR A 93 16.15 -35.61 -60.93
CA TYR A 93 14.86 -35.45 -60.23
C TYR A 93 13.69 -35.33 -61.21
N PRO A 94 13.37 -36.39 -61.99
CA PRO A 94 12.35 -36.33 -63.05
C PRO A 94 10.91 -36.19 -62.53
N GLN A 95 10.71 -36.26 -61.21
CA GLN A 95 9.41 -36.13 -60.55
C GLN A 95 9.18 -34.73 -59.98
N ASP A 96 10.22 -33.88 -59.94
CA ASP A 96 10.12 -32.49 -59.52
C ASP A 96 9.54 -31.64 -60.67
N GLN A 97 8.21 -31.51 -60.71
CA GLN A 97 7.54 -30.72 -61.74
C GLN A 97 7.92 -29.25 -61.69
N LEU A 98 8.32 -28.72 -60.53
CA LEU A 98 8.68 -27.32 -60.38
C LEU A 98 9.98 -27.02 -61.13
N LEU A 99 11.00 -27.89 -61.02
CA LEU A 99 12.24 -27.74 -61.78
C LEU A 99 12.02 -27.88 -63.29
N ILE A 100 11.16 -28.82 -63.69
CA ILE A 100 10.83 -29.09 -65.10
C ILE A 100 10.11 -27.91 -65.72
N ASP A 101 9.04 -27.42 -65.07
CA ASP A 101 8.23 -26.30 -65.56
C ASP A 101 9.03 -25.00 -65.63
N MET A 102 9.99 -24.81 -64.72
CA MET A 102 10.88 -23.65 -64.70
C MET A 102 12.08 -23.79 -65.65
N GLY A 103 12.27 -24.95 -66.30
CA GLY A 103 13.37 -25.20 -67.23
C GLY A 103 14.74 -25.09 -66.57
N ILE A 104 14.90 -25.65 -65.37
CA ILE A 104 16.13 -25.57 -64.59
C ILE A 104 17.11 -26.66 -65.04
N GLU A 105 18.34 -26.24 -65.33
CA GLU A 105 19.45 -27.10 -65.74
C GLU A 105 20.45 -27.32 -64.58
N GLY A 106 20.63 -26.33 -63.70
CA GLY A 106 21.56 -26.38 -62.58
C GLY A 106 20.93 -26.04 -61.24
N TYR A 107 21.41 -26.67 -60.17
CA TYR A 107 20.94 -26.47 -58.79
C TYR A 107 22.11 -26.34 -57.81
N ILE A 108 22.04 -25.34 -56.92
CA ILE A 108 22.89 -25.27 -55.72
C ILE A 108 22.00 -25.00 -54.51
N GLY A 109 22.17 -25.78 -53.45
CA GLY A 109 21.49 -25.55 -52.19
C GLY A 109 22.40 -25.83 -51.00
N ALA A 110 22.27 -25.02 -49.96
CA ALA A 110 22.98 -25.21 -48.69
C ALA A 110 22.00 -25.23 -47.51
N PRO A 111 22.24 -26.11 -46.51
CA PRO A 111 21.43 -26.18 -45.31
C PRO A 111 21.66 -24.96 -44.41
N LEU A 112 20.60 -24.56 -43.70
CA LEU A 112 20.65 -23.57 -42.63
C LEU A 112 20.47 -24.30 -41.30
N HIS A 113 21.46 -24.18 -40.41
CA HIS A 113 21.51 -24.89 -39.13
C HIS A 113 21.09 -24.02 -37.96
N SER A 114 20.27 -24.57 -37.07
CA SER A 114 19.98 -23.94 -35.79
C SER A 114 21.22 -23.95 -34.89
N SER A 115 21.18 -23.18 -33.81
CA SER A 115 22.18 -23.29 -32.74
C SER A 115 22.28 -24.70 -32.09
N SER A 116 21.28 -25.57 -32.28
CA SER A 116 21.31 -26.98 -31.85
C SER A 116 21.96 -27.93 -32.87
N GLY A 117 22.25 -27.45 -34.08
CA GLY A 117 22.82 -28.25 -35.18
C GLY A 117 21.78 -28.89 -36.11
N ASP A 118 20.48 -28.62 -35.91
CA ASP A 118 19.41 -29.16 -36.75
C ASP A 118 19.22 -28.31 -38.01
N VAL A 119 19.01 -28.93 -39.17
CA VAL A 119 18.68 -28.20 -40.41
C VAL A 119 17.22 -27.76 -40.38
N PHE A 120 17.01 -26.44 -40.38
CA PHE A 120 15.70 -25.82 -40.16
C PHE A 120 15.26 -24.93 -41.33
N GLY A 121 16.18 -24.63 -42.25
CA GLY A 121 15.91 -23.90 -43.48
C GLY A 121 16.94 -24.24 -44.54
N LEU A 122 16.77 -23.67 -45.73
CA LEU A 122 17.64 -23.86 -46.88
C LEU A 122 17.88 -22.52 -47.57
N VAL A 123 19.05 -22.36 -48.19
CA VAL A 123 19.30 -21.31 -49.20
C VAL A 123 19.61 -21.97 -50.53
N VAL A 124 18.91 -21.57 -51.59
CA VAL A 124 18.89 -22.28 -52.88
C VAL A 124 19.05 -21.29 -54.03
N ALA A 125 19.81 -21.70 -55.05
CA ALA A 125 19.92 -21.05 -56.35
C ALA A 125 19.62 -22.04 -57.47
N LEU A 126 18.78 -21.62 -58.42
CA LEU A 126 18.39 -22.38 -59.60
C LEU A 126 18.87 -21.68 -60.86
N TYR A 127 19.42 -22.47 -61.78
CA TYR A 127 19.99 -21.99 -63.03
C TYR A 127 19.30 -22.63 -64.23
N SER A 128 18.91 -21.83 -65.24
CA SER A 128 18.37 -22.35 -66.51
C SER A 128 19.45 -22.80 -67.50
N THR A 129 20.73 -22.68 -67.11
CA THR A 129 21.90 -23.11 -67.88
C THR A 129 22.89 -23.81 -66.95
N GLU A 130 23.96 -24.38 -67.51
CA GLU A 130 25.08 -24.92 -66.73
C GLU A 130 25.64 -23.88 -65.76
N ILE A 131 25.97 -24.33 -64.55
CA ILE A 131 26.57 -23.48 -63.51
C ILE A 131 28.07 -23.36 -63.73
N GLU A 132 28.51 -22.20 -64.20
CA GLU A 132 29.93 -21.83 -64.19
C GLU A 132 30.41 -21.63 -62.76
N HIS A 133 31.61 -22.13 -62.43
CA HIS A 133 32.22 -21.93 -61.10
C HIS A 133 31.39 -22.44 -59.90
N SER A 134 30.67 -23.55 -60.06
CA SER A 134 29.76 -24.12 -59.05
C SER A 134 30.35 -24.28 -57.64
N LYS A 135 31.66 -24.54 -57.52
CA LYS A 135 32.37 -24.60 -56.22
C LYS A 135 32.43 -23.24 -55.52
N ASP A 136 32.73 -22.18 -56.25
CA ASP A 136 32.85 -20.84 -55.67
C ASP A 136 31.47 -20.33 -55.18
N VAL A 137 30.39 -20.72 -55.87
CA VAL A 137 29.00 -20.42 -55.45
C VAL A 137 28.62 -21.22 -54.21
N ALA A 138 29.01 -22.49 -54.11
CA ALA A 138 28.79 -23.31 -52.92
C ALA A 138 29.52 -22.75 -51.70
N ASP A 139 30.79 -22.36 -51.84
CA ASP A 139 31.58 -21.71 -50.78
C ASP A 139 30.93 -20.39 -50.33
N LEU A 140 30.35 -19.62 -51.26
CA LEU A 140 29.62 -18.38 -50.95
C LEU A 140 28.35 -18.69 -50.13
N PHE A 141 27.62 -19.73 -50.49
CA PHE A 141 26.42 -20.14 -49.76
C PHE A 141 26.76 -20.62 -48.36
N GLU A 142 27.82 -21.43 -48.20
CA GLU A 142 28.30 -21.88 -46.90
C GLU A 142 28.72 -20.69 -46.02
N LEU A 143 29.40 -19.69 -46.59
CA LEU A 143 29.82 -18.48 -45.87
C LEU A 143 28.62 -17.68 -45.31
N PHE A 144 27.54 -17.55 -46.09
CA PHE A 144 26.36 -16.77 -45.68
C PHE A 144 25.29 -17.59 -44.95
N ALA A 145 25.30 -18.92 -45.08
CA ALA A 145 24.36 -19.82 -44.41
C ALA A 145 24.36 -19.61 -42.90
N GLY A 146 25.52 -19.49 -42.26
CA GLY A 146 25.61 -19.22 -40.82
C GLY A 146 24.98 -17.87 -40.41
N ARG A 147 25.13 -16.83 -41.24
CA ARG A 147 24.54 -15.51 -40.96
C ARG A 147 23.02 -15.50 -41.17
N ILE A 148 22.54 -16.16 -42.23
CA ILE A 148 21.10 -16.34 -42.49
C ILE A 148 20.46 -17.15 -41.37
N SER A 149 21.12 -18.23 -40.94
CA SER A 149 20.66 -19.09 -39.85
C SER A 149 20.50 -18.32 -38.54
N ALA A 150 21.53 -17.56 -38.15
CA ALA A 150 21.50 -16.75 -36.93
C ALA A 150 20.35 -15.72 -36.95
N GLU A 151 20.07 -15.12 -38.10
CA GLU A 151 19.01 -14.12 -38.22
C GLU A 151 17.61 -14.74 -38.16
N LEU A 152 17.39 -15.88 -38.83
CA LEU A 152 16.13 -16.60 -38.77
C LEU A 152 15.81 -17.09 -37.35
N GLU A 153 16.80 -17.62 -36.63
CA GLU A 153 16.63 -18.07 -35.24
C GLU A 153 16.33 -16.88 -34.30
N ARG A 154 16.97 -15.73 -34.55
CA ARG A 154 16.71 -14.48 -33.81
C ARG A 154 15.25 -14.04 -33.99
N MET A 155 14.75 -14.03 -35.22
CA MET A 155 13.36 -13.66 -35.53
C MET A 155 12.34 -14.58 -34.83
N GLU A 156 12.61 -15.89 -34.77
CA GLU A 156 11.72 -16.85 -34.12
C GLU A 156 11.68 -16.67 -32.59
N LYS A 157 12.85 -16.50 -31.96
CA LYS A 157 12.93 -16.23 -30.52
C LYS A 157 12.25 -14.92 -30.14
N GLU A 158 12.42 -13.87 -30.97
CA GLU A 158 11.79 -12.58 -30.75
C GLU A 158 10.25 -12.69 -30.79
N LYS A 159 9.71 -13.44 -31.75
CA LYS A 159 8.27 -13.71 -31.84
C LYS A 159 7.75 -14.48 -30.63
N GLN A 160 8.43 -15.54 -30.21
CA GLN A 160 8.05 -16.33 -29.03
C GLN A 160 8.06 -15.48 -27.75
N LEU A 161 9.07 -14.61 -27.60
CA LEU A 161 9.18 -13.72 -26.45
C LEU A 161 8.02 -12.72 -26.41
N GLN A 162 7.62 -12.16 -27.56
CA GLN A 162 6.47 -11.25 -27.65
C GLN A 162 5.15 -11.96 -27.28
N GLU A 163 4.94 -13.18 -27.76
CA GLU A 163 3.76 -13.99 -27.43
C GLU A 163 3.71 -14.33 -25.93
N LEU A 164 4.85 -14.71 -25.35
CA LEU A 164 4.96 -15.02 -23.92
C LEU A 164 4.71 -13.77 -23.06
N ASN A 165 5.31 -12.63 -23.40
CA ASN A 165 5.10 -11.37 -22.68
C ASN A 165 3.63 -10.97 -22.67
N ARG A 166 2.97 -11.04 -23.84
CA ARG A 166 1.53 -10.76 -23.94
C ARG A 166 0.69 -11.68 -23.07
N SER A 167 1.03 -12.97 -23.02
CA SER A 167 0.36 -13.94 -22.17
C SER A 167 0.56 -13.63 -20.67
N LEU A 168 1.79 -13.31 -20.27
CA LEU A 168 2.13 -12.93 -18.90
C LEU A 168 1.40 -11.67 -18.45
N GLU A 169 1.34 -10.64 -19.29
CA GLU A 169 0.60 -9.40 -19.02
C GLU A 169 -0.88 -9.67 -18.77
N ASN A 170 -1.51 -10.52 -19.58
CA ASN A 170 -2.90 -10.92 -19.38
C ASN A 170 -3.12 -11.67 -18.06
N ILE A 171 -2.22 -12.59 -17.71
CA ILE A 171 -2.28 -13.34 -16.44
C ILE A 171 -2.12 -12.40 -15.25
N VAL A 172 -1.12 -11.52 -15.29
CA VAL A 172 -0.85 -10.54 -14.22
C VAL A 172 -2.05 -9.60 -14.05
N SER A 173 -2.61 -9.09 -15.14
CA SER A 173 -3.80 -8.24 -15.11
C SER A 173 -5.00 -8.96 -14.46
N HIS A 174 -5.31 -10.18 -14.91
CA HIS A 174 -6.42 -10.97 -14.35
C HIS A 174 -6.21 -11.27 -12.86
N ARG A 175 -4.99 -11.66 -12.46
CA ARG A 175 -4.64 -11.92 -11.05
C ARG A 175 -4.72 -10.66 -10.18
N THR A 176 -4.35 -9.50 -10.73
CA THR A 176 -4.43 -8.23 -10.00
C THR A 176 -5.88 -7.88 -9.69
N ILE A 177 -6.78 -7.99 -10.67
CA ILE A 177 -8.22 -7.75 -10.48
C ILE A 177 -8.83 -8.72 -9.45
N GLU A 178 -8.46 -10.01 -9.51
CA GLU A 178 -8.92 -11.04 -8.56
C GLU A 178 -8.46 -10.75 -7.13
N LEU A 179 -7.20 -10.33 -6.96
CA LEU A 179 -6.62 -9.96 -5.66
C LEU A 179 -7.31 -8.72 -5.08
N GLU A 180 -7.53 -7.68 -5.87
CA GLU A 180 -8.21 -6.45 -5.43
C GLU A 180 -9.61 -6.75 -4.90
N LYS A 181 -10.38 -7.56 -5.65
CA LYS A 181 -11.71 -8.01 -5.23
C LYS A 181 -11.67 -8.81 -3.93
N THR A 182 -10.69 -9.69 -3.77
CA THR A 182 -10.53 -10.49 -2.55
C THR A 182 -10.20 -9.61 -1.34
N ILE A 183 -9.34 -8.59 -1.52
CA ILE A 183 -8.98 -7.62 -0.47
C ILE A 183 -10.21 -6.81 -0.05
N GLU A 184 -11.04 -6.39 -1.00
CA GLU A 184 -12.27 -5.65 -0.71
C GLU A 184 -13.27 -6.50 0.10
N GLN A 185 -13.52 -7.74 -0.33
CA GLN A 185 -14.36 -8.69 0.41
C GLN A 185 -13.85 -8.98 1.82
N LEU A 186 -12.52 -9.11 1.97
CA LEU A 186 -11.91 -9.32 3.28
C LEU A 186 -12.13 -8.12 4.21
N LYS A 187 -11.99 -6.89 3.70
CA LYS A 187 -12.25 -5.66 4.48
C LYS A 187 -13.70 -5.55 4.89
N GLU A 188 -14.64 -5.83 3.99
CA GLU A 188 -16.07 -5.84 4.31
C GLU A 188 -16.39 -6.84 5.42
N SER A 189 -15.88 -8.08 5.29
CA SER A 189 -16.07 -9.13 6.29
C SER A 189 -15.45 -8.75 7.64
N GLN A 190 -14.26 -8.15 7.65
CA GLN A 190 -13.61 -7.67 8.86
C GLN A 190 -14.44 -6.58 9.56
N ASN A 191 -14.97 -5.62 8.79
CA ASN A 191 -15.82 -4.56 9.35
C ASN A 191 -17.11 -5.12 9.95
N GLN A 192 -17.73 -6.10 9.28
CA GLN A 192 -18.91 -6.79 9.81
C GLN A 192 -18.60 -7.53 11.12
N LEU A 193 -17.46 -8.21 11.22
CA LEU A 193 -17.05 -8.87 12.46
C LEU A 193 -16.83 -7.88 13.59
N ILE A 194 -16.16 -6.74 13.33
CA ILE A 194 -15.96 -5.68 14.31
C ILE A 194 -17.31 -5.13 14.79
N GLU A 195 -18.27 -4.92 13.88
CA GLU A 195 -19.60 -4.44 14.23
C GLU A 195 -20.40 -5.45 15.07
N GLN A 196 -20.34 -6.74 14.72
CA GLN A 196 -20.96 -7.81 15.51
C GLN A 196 -20.34 -7.93 16.91
N GLU A 197 -19.02 -7.81 17.03
CA GLU A 197 -18.34 -7.84 18.32
C GLU A 197 -18.71 -6.62 19.18
N LYS A 198 -18.82 -5.43 18.57
CA LYS A 198 -19.34 -4.22 19.23
C LYS A 198 -20.75 -4.43 19.75
N LEU A 199 -21.66 -4.96 18.94
CA LEU A 199 -23.04 -5.22 19.32
C LEU A 199 -23.14 -6.28 20.43
N ALA A 200 -22.35 -7.35 20.35
CA ALA A 200 -22.30 -8.38 21.38
C ALA A 200 -21.74 -7.83 22.71
N SER A 201 -20.69 -7.01 22.65
CA SER A 201 -20.13 -6.33 23.82
C SER A 201 -21.13 -5.37 24.46
N LEU A 202 -21.81 -4.56 23.64
CA LEU A 202 -22.89 -3.68 24.07
C LEU A 202 -24.04 -4.46 24.71
N GLY A 203 -24.44 -5.60 24.13
CA GLY A 203 -25.49 -6.47 24.69
C GLY A 203 -25.15 -7.00 26.09
N ARG A 204 -23.89 -7.43 26.31
CA ARG A 204 -23.43 -7.85 27.65
C ARG A 204 -23.43 -6.68 28.64
N LEU A 205 -22.98 -5.50 28.21
CA LEU A 205 -22.96 -4.29 29.04
C LEU A 205 -24.38 -3.83 29.44
N VAL A 206 -25.30 -3.76 28.47
CA VAL A 206 -26.69 -3.36 28.70
C VAL A 206 -27.38 -4.30 29.69
N SER A 207 -27.17 -5.61 29.56
CA SER A 207 -27.76 -6.59 30.50
C SER A 207 -27.22 -6.43 31.92
N GLY A 208 -25.90 -6.20 32.07
CA GLY A 208 -25.27 -5.94 33.38
C GLY A 208 -25.79 -4.64 34.02
N ILE A 209 -25.89 -3.57 33.24
CA ILE A 209 -26.35 -2.25 33.72
C ILE A 209 -27.82 -2.29 34.08
N ALA A 210 -28.66 -2.97 33.29
CA ALA A 210 -30.07 -3.15 33.62
C ALA A 210 -30.22 -3.82 35.00
N HIS A 211 -29.44 -4.86 35.27
CA HIS A 211 -29.48 -5.54 36.57
C HIS A 211 -29.00 -4.64 37.72
N GLU A 212 -27.90 -3.91 37.52
CA GLU A 212 -27.32 -3.02 38.52
C GLU A 212 -28.18 -1.77 38.77
N VAL A 213 -28.94 -1.27 37.78
CA VAL A 213 -29.90 -0.16 37.91
C VAL A 213 -31.20 -0.64 38.57
N ASN A 214 -31.68 -1.83 38.21
CA ASN A 214 -32.91 -2.37 38.78
C ASN A 214 -32.81 -2.66 40.28
N THR A 215 -31.62 -3.00 40.78
CA THR A 215 -31.39 -3.31 42.19
C THR A 215 -31.69 -2.12 43.13
N PRO A 216 -31.05 -0.94 42.99
CA PRO A 216 -31.37 0.22 43.82
C PRO A 216 -32.80 0.72 43.60
N LEU A 217 -33.32 0.70 42.37
CA LEU A 217 -34.73 1.06 42.10
C LEU A 217 -35.71 0.13 42.83
N GLY A 218 -35.41 -1.17 42.90
CA GLY A 218 -36.19 -2.14 43.66
C GLY A 218 -36.21 -1.84 45.16
N ILE A 219 -35.06 -1.50 45.74
CA ILE A 219 -34.93 -1.13 47.15
C ILE A 219 -35.69 0.17 47.45
N ALA A 220 -35.52 1.20 46.61
CA ALA A 220 -36.25 2.47 46.75
C ALA A 220 -37.77 2.26 46.65
N ARG A 221 -38.23 1.46 45.70
CA ARG A 221 -39.65 1.12 45.55
C ARG A 221 -40.19 0.36 46.76
N LEU A 222 -39.44 -0.60 47.29
CA LEU A 222 -39.82 -1.34 48.50
C LEU A 222 -39.93 -0.41 49.70
N ALA A 223 -38.91 0.42 49.95
CA ALA A 223 -38.92 1.41 51.03
C ALA A 223 -40.13 2.34 50.93
N ASN A 224 -40.39 2.89 49.75
CA ASN A 224 -41.56 3.73 49.51
C ASN A 224 -42.89 2.98 49.76
N SER A 225 -43.02 1.74 49.27
CA SER A 225 -44.25 0.94 49.48
C SER A 225 -44.51 0.61 50.96
N THR A 226 -43.45 0.31 51.72
CA THR A 226 -43.53 0.06 53.16
C THR A 226 -43.91 1.32 53.93
N THR A 227 -43.37 2.47 53.51
CA THR A 227 -43.72 3.78 54.07
C THR A 227 -45.19 4.11 53.82
N VAL A 228 -45.68 3.92 52.59
CA VAL A 228 -47.10 4.14 52.26
C VAL A 228 -48.02 3.24 53.09
N ALA A 229 -47.66 1.97 53.26
CA ALA A 229 -48.42 1.05 54.10
C ALA A 229 -48.41 1.46 55.59
N SER A 230 -47.28 1.96 56.08
CA SER A 230 -47.14 2.44 57.46
C SER A 230 -47.92 3.74 57.70
N LEU A 231 -47.95 4.63 56.70
CA LEU A 231 -48.75 5.86 56.73
C LEU A 231 -50.25 5.54 56.82
N GLY A 232 -50.74 4.55 56.06
CA GLY A 232 -52.13 4.11 56.17
C GLY A 232 -52.49 3.54 57.55
N LYS A 233 -51.57 2.82 58.20
CA LYS A 233 -51.75 2.36 59.60
C LYS A 233 -51.82 3.54 60.58
N LEU A 234 -50.96 4.55 60.38
CA LEU A 234 -50.96 5.75 61.21
C LEU A 234 -52.29 6.52 61.06
N GLU A 235 -52.75 6.73 59.83
CA GLU A 235 -54.03 7.37 59.53
C GLU A 235 -55.21 6.63 60.19
N GLN A 236 -55.21 5.29 60.14
CA GLN A 236 -56.22 4.48 60.82
C GLN A 236 -56.21 4.70 62.35
N GLN A 237 -55.03 4.72 62.98
CA GLN A 237 -54.90 4.96 64.42
C GLN A 237 -55.30 6.38 64.83
N ILE A 238 -55.06 7.37 63.97
CA ILE A 238 -55.53 8.75 64.16
C ILE A 238 -57.06 8.79 64.10
N ASN A 239 -57.67 8.22 63.06
CA ASN A 239 -59.13 8.19 62.87
C ASN A 239 -59.85 7.45 64.00
N GLN A 240 -59.22 6.41 64.55
CA GLN A 240 -59.75 5.65 65.69
C GLN A 240 -59.42 6.29 67.06
N GLN A 241 -58.66 7.39 67.09
CA GLN A 241 -58.19 8.06 68.30
C GLN A 241 -57.39 7.14 69.24
N THR A 242 -56.67 6.16 68.70
CA THR A 242 -55.86 5.17 69.45
C THR A 242 -54.35 5.42 69.37
N LEU A 243 -53.93 6.49 68.68
CA LEU A 243 -52.51 6.82 68.46
C LEU A 243 -51.78 7.12 69.78
N LYS A 244 -50.65 6.44 69.99
CA LYS A 244 -49.72 6.71 71.10
C LYS A 244 -48.54 7.54 70.61
N LYS A 245 -48.00 8.39 71.49
CA LYS A 245 -46.80 9.20 71.20
C LYS A 245 -45.60 8.35 70.76
N SER A 246 -45.35 7.23 71.44
CA SER A 246 -44.25 6.31 71.08
C SER A 246 -44.38 5.73 69.67
N THR A 247 -45.61 5.44 69.22
CA THR A 247 -45.86 4.95 67.86
C THR A 247 -45.59 6.02 66.81
N LEU A 248 -45.95 7.28 67.12
CA LEU A 248 -45.64 8.43 66.26
C LEU A 248 -44.13 8.67 66.17
N ASP A 249 -43.42 8.61 67.30
CA ASP A 249 -41.96 8.79 67.35
C ASP A 249 -41.24 7.70 66.52
N HIS A 250 -41.67 6.44 66.64
CA HIS A 250 -41.16 5.34 65.81
C HIS A 250 -41.47 5.55 64.32
N PHE A 251 -42.70 5.92 63.97
CA PHE A 251 -43.08 6.19 62.58
C PHE A 251 -42.22 7.30 61.96
N VAL A 252 -41.98 8.40 62.69
CA VAL A 252 -41.14 9.51 62.21
C VAL A 252 -39.69 9.04 62.00
N SER A 253 -39.16 8.22 62.90
CA SER A 253 -37.81 7.64 62.76
C SER A 253 -37.71 6.71 61.54
N ASP A 254 -38.68 5.80 61.38
CA ASP A 254 -38.72 4.86 60.26
C ASP A 254 -38.92 5.58 58.92
N LEU A 255 -39.76 6.62 58.89
CA LEU A 255 -39.97 7.47 57.73
C LEU A 255 -38.66 8.17 57.31
N LYS A 256 -37.90 8.69 58.28
CA LYS A 256 -36.63 9.35 58.00
C LYS A 256 -35.61 8.38 57.38
N LEU A 257 -35.46 7.19 57.96
CA LEU A 257 -34.59 6.14 57.43
C LEU A 257 -35.04 5.67 56.04
N ALA A 258 -36.35 5.56 55.81
CA ALA A 258 -36.90 5.20 54.51
C ALA A 258 -36.61 6.27 53.45
N CYS A 259 -36.77 7.55 53.78
CA CYS A 259 -36.44 8.67 52.88
C CYS A 259 -34.94 8.71 52.55
N GLU A 260 -34.06 8.59 53.55
CA GLU A 260 -32.60 8.52 53.35
C GLU A 260 -32.21 7.34 52.44
N SER A 261 -32.84 6.18 52.63
CA SER A 261 -32.63 5.00 51.78
C SER A 261 -33.13 5.20 50.35
N VAL A 262 -34.29 5.84 50.16
CA VAL A 262 -34.82 6.16 48.83
C VAL A 262 -33.88 7.11 48.09
N ASP A 263 -33.47 8.21 48.71
CA ASP A 263 -32.57 9.19 48.08
C ASP A 263 -31.23 8.54 47.71
N PHE A 264 -30.61 7.81 48.64
CA PHE A 264 -29.34 7.11 48.38
C PHE A 264 -29.43 6.16 47.18
N ASN A 265 -30.51 5.39 47.08
CA ASN A 265 -30.69 4.43 45.99
C ASN A 265 -31.04 5.13 44.65
N LEU A 266 -31.78 6.23 44.67
CA LEU A 266 -32.08 7.02 43.47
C LEU A 266 -30.83 7.75 42.94
N GLU A 267 -29.99 8.29 43.82
CA GLU A 267 -28.70 8.85 43.46
C GLU A 267 -27.80 7.80 42.81
N ARG A 268 -27.70 6.60 43.41
CA ARG A 268 -26.94 5.48 42.83
C ARG A 268 -27.46 5.06 41.45
N ALA A 269 -28.77 4.99 41.27
CA ALA A 269 -29.36 4.68 39.97
C ALA A 269 -29.04 5.77 38.92
N SER A 270 -29.07 7.04 39.33
CA SER A 270 -28.74 8.18 38.47
C SER A 270 -27.27 8.19 38.08
N GLU A 271 -26.37 7.87 39.01
CA GLU A 271 -24.94 7.73 38.77
C GLU A 271 -24.65 6.60 37.76
N LEU A 272 -25.30 5.45 37.93
CA LEU A 272 -25.19 4.31 37.00
C LEU A 272 -25.62 4.68 35.57
N ILE A 273 -26.74 5.38 35.43
CA ILE A 273 -27.22 5.86 34.13
C ILE A 273 -26.27 6.92 33.56
N GLY A 274 -25.73 7.81 34.39
CA GLY A 274 -24.74 8.81 33.97
C GLY A 274 -23.46 8.16 33.43
N ASN A 275 -22.89 7.20 34.16
CA ASN A 275 -21.71 6.45 33.75
C ASN A 275 -21.96 5.61 32.49
N PHE A 276 -23.14 5.00 32.37
CA PHE A 276 -23.53 4.30 31.14
C PHE A 276 -23.66 5.23 29.94
N LYS A 277 -24.33 6.38 30.13
CA LYS A 277 -24.47 7.39 29.08
C LYS A 277 -23.10 7.84 28.60
N GLN A 278 -22.14 8.06 29.50
CA GLN A 278 -20.76 8.39 29.16
C GLN A 278 -20.04 7.31 28.35
N MET A 279 -20.26 6.02 28.67
CA MET A 279 -19.73 4.91 27.87
C MET A 279 -20.39 4.79 26.49
N ALA A 280 -21.67 5.14 26.38
CA ALA A 280 -22.43 5.09 25.13
C ALA A 280 -22.24 6.35 24.26
N THR A 281 -21.82 7.48 24.84
CA THR A 281 -21.50 8.72 24.13
C THR A 281 -20.03 8.78 23.73
N GLU A 282 -19.55 7.78 22.99
CA GLU A 282 -18.84 8.17 21.76
C GLU A 282 -19.95 8.59 20.79
N PHE A 283 -19.84 9.73 20.10
CA PHE A 283 -20.50 10.06 18.81
C PHE A 283 -20.90 11.53 18.59
N HIS A 284 -20.76 12.48 19.53
CA HIS A 284 -21.02 13.90 19.19
C HIS A 284 -20.05 14.91 19.86
N SER A 285 -19.39 15.68 18.98
CA SER A 285 -18.81 17.04 19.13
C SER A 285 -17.69 17.36 20.13
N ASP A 286 -16.78 16.44 20.46
CA ASP A 286 -15.49 16.88 21.01
C ASP A 286 -14.59 17.34 19.87
N GLN A 287 -14.20 18.60 19.86
CA GLN A 287 -13.16 19.10 18.95
C GLN A 287 -11.79 18.94 19.60
N GLN A 288 -10.79 18.59 18.79
CA GLN A 288 -9.41 18.65 19.24
C GLN A 288 -8.97 20.09 19.37
N VAL A 289 -8.40 20.43 20.52
CA VAL A 289 -7.84 21.75 20.80
C VAL A 289 -6.38 21.60 21.19
N GLU A 290 -5.58 22.57 20.82
CA GLU A 290 -4.19 22.67 21.23
C GLU A 290 -4.11 23.20 22.67
N ILE A 291 -3.47 22.45 23.56
CA ILE A 291 -3.36 22.79 24.98
C ILE A 291 -1.92 22.62 25.48
N SER A 292 -1.52 23.45 26.44
CA SER A 292 -0.36 23.22 27.30
C SER A 292 -0.68 22.13 28.31
N LEU A 293 0.12 21.07 28.37
CA LEU A 293 -0.06 20.01 29.35
C LEU A 293 0.26 20.49 30.77
N ASN A 294 1.21 21.40 30.96
CA ASN A 294 1.50 21.95 32.28
C ASN A 294 0.32 22.77 32.82
N ASP A 295 -0.27 23.64 32.00
CA ASP A 295 -1.43 24.45 32.39
C ASP A 295 -2.67 23.58 32.65
N TRP A 296 -2.90 22.58 31.79
CA TRP A 296 -4.01 21.66 31.94
C TRP A 296 -3.86 20.76 33.17
N LEU A 297 -2.66 20.22 33.45
CA LEU A 297 -2.39 19.44 34.66
C LEU A 297 -2.53 20.29 35.92
N THR A 298 -2.04 21.52 35.90
CA THR A 298 -2.20 22.47 37.01
C THR A 298 -3.68 22.74 37.28
N SER A 299 -4.47 22.98 36.24
CA SER A 299 -5.92 23.19 36.36
C SER A 299 -6.65 21.94 36.88
N THR A 300 -6.24 20.76 36.42
CA THR A 300 -6.81 19.48 36.87
C THR A 300 -6.45 19.20 38.33
N ALA A 301 -5.21 19.48 38.74
CA ALA A 301 -4.73 19.35 40.11
C ALA A 301 -5.52 20.21 41.10
N VAL A 302 -5.95 21.41 40.72
CA VAL A 302 -6.81 22.28 41.55
C VAL A 302 -8.13 21.57 41.90
N THR A 303 -8.69 20.80 40.98
CA THR A 303 -9.94 20.04 41.20
C THR A 303 -9.72 18.77 42.03
N LEU A 304 -8.57 18.10 41.87
CA LEU A 304 -8.26 16.86 42.59
C LEU A 304 -7.83 17.09 44.04
N LYS A 305 -7.17 18.22 44.31
CA LYS A 305 -6.58 18.51 45.64
C LYS A 305 -7.61 18.55 46.78
N PRO A 306 -8.81 19.16 46.64
CA PRO A 306 -9.86 19.10 47.67
C PRO A 306 -10.33 17.67 47.96
N MET A 307 -10.58 16.88 46.91
CA MET A 307 -11.01 15.48 47.02
C MET A 307 -9.97 14.63 47.77
N MET A 308 -8.68 14.84 47.48
CA MET A 308 -7.58 14.15 48.17
C MET A 308 -7.46 14.61 49.63
N ALA A 309 -7.60 15.91 49.90
CA ALA A 309 -7.50 16.47 51.25
C ALA A 309 -8.61 15.97 52.17
N GLU A 310 -9.85 15.84 51.68
CA GLU A 310 -10.98 15.29 52.44
C GLU A 310 -10.72 13.82 52.86
N ALA A 311 -10.02 13.06 52.02
CA ALA A 311 -9.57 11.70 52.31
C ALA A 311 -8.29 11.62 53.18
N GLY A 312 -7.70 12.76 53.54
CA GLY A 312 -6.44 12.84 54.29
C GLY A 312 -5.21 12.41 53.48
N ILE A 313 -5.25 12.58 52.16
CA ILE A 313 -4.18 12.20 51.23
C ILE A 313 -3.36 13.43 50.84
N HIS A 314 -2.04 13.33 50.92
CA HIS A 314 -1.13 14.36 50.40
C HIS A 314 -1.00 14.23 48.89
N PHE A 315 -1.40 15.27 48.16
CA PHE A 315 -1.36 15.29 46.69
C PHE A 315 -0.17 16.11 46.18
N ASN A 316 0.71 15.47 45.42
CA ASN A 316 1.88 16.07 44.79
C ASN A 316 1.67 16.23 43.28
N LEU A 317 2.08 17.37 42.75
CA LEU A 317 2.14 17.63 41.32
C LEU A 317 3.59 17.86 40.91
N GLU A 318 4.10 17.02 40.01
CA GLU A 318 5.44 17.10 39.46
C GLU A 318 5.35 17.41 37.97
N LEU A 319 5.73 18.63 37.58
CA LEU A 319 5.73 19.05 36.18
C LEU A 319 7.17 19.09 35.67
N ASP A 320 7.33 18.78 34.39
CA ASP A 320 8.60 18.96 33.70
C ASP A 320 8.85 20.46 33.46
N GLU A 321 10.12 20.86 33.41
CA GLU A 321 10.52 22.26 33.19
C GLU A 321 10.14 22.73 31.78
N GLN A 322 10.12 21.81 30.82
CA GLN A 322 9.74 22.09 29.45
C GLN A 322 8.24 21.80 29.25
N ASP A 323 7.48 22.83 28.90
CA ASP A 323 6.07 22.66 28.60
C ASP A 323 5.85 21.89 27.29
N ILE A 324 4.83 21.04 27.29
CA ILE A 324 4.48 20.17 26.16
C ILE A 324 3.11 20.61 25.64
N ILE A 325 3.10 21.14 24.42
CA ILE A 325 1.88 21.59 23.75
C ILE A 325 1.36 20.49 22.83
N VAL A 326 0.13 20.02 23.05
CA VAL A 326 -0.46 18.91 22.29
C VAL A 326 -1.85 19.26 21.77
N LYS A 327 -2.18 18.76 20.58
CA LYS A 327 -3.54 18.80 20.03
C LYS A 327 -4.28 17.53 20.46
N THR A 328 -5.24 17.68 21.37
CA THR A 328 -5.94 16.54 22.00
C THR A 328 -7.37 16.91 22.39
N TYR A 329 -8.06 16.02 23.11
CA TYR A 329 -9.39 16.21 23.68
C TYR A 329 -9.29 16.45 25.19
N PRO A 330 -9.25 17.71 25.67
CA PRO A 330 -8.97 18.02 27.08
C PRO A 330 -9.98 17.38 28.03
N ALA A 331 -11.26 17.38 27.67
CA ALA A 331 -12.33 16.79 28.49
C ALA A 331 -12.12 15.28 28.72
N ARG A 332 -11.70 14.54 27.68
CA ARG A 332 -11.42 13.09 27.77
C ARG A 332 -10.22 12.81 28.65
N LEU A 333 -9.15 13.60 28.51
CA LEU A 333 -7.99 13.51 29.40
C LEU A 333 -8.36 13.80 30.85
N THR A 334 -9.14 14.86 31.11
CA THR A 334 -9.61 15.20 32.46
C THR A 334 -10.42 14.06 33.06
N GLN A 335 -11.30 13.43 32.28
CA GLN A 335 -12.08 12.26 32.71
C GLN A 335 -11.19 11.05 33.05
N VAL A 336 -10.17 10.76 32.23
CA VAL A 336 -9.19 9.70 32.52
C VAL A 336 -8.51 9.94 33.86
N ILE A 337 -7.92 11.12 34.05
CA ILE A 337 -7.19 11.43 35.29
C ILE A 337 -8.12 11.41 36.50
N SER A 338 -9.34 11.92 36.36
CA SER A 338 -10.32 11.97 37.46
C SER A 338 -10.75 10.57 37.89
N ASN A 339 -10.96 9.64 36.94
CA ASN A 339 -11.28 8.24 37.24
C ASN A 339 -10.13 7.53 37.94
N ILE A 340 -8.88 7.73 37.49
CA ILE A 340 -7.72 7.12 38.15
C ILE A 340 -7.54 7.70 39.56
N ALA A 341 -7.66 9.01 39.72
CA ALA A 341 -7.54 9.69 41.00
C ALA A 341 -8.64 9.27 42.00
N SER A 342 -9.89 9.12 41.54
CA SER A 342 -10.99 8.61 42.36
C SER A 342 -10.72 7.17 42.83
N ASN A 343 -10.17 6.32 41.96
CA ASN A 343 -9.77 4.96 42.35
C ASN A 343 -8.66 4.97 43.41
N ALA A 344 -7.69 5.87 43.30
CA ALA A 344 -6.65 6.00 44.33
C ALA A 344 -7.26 6.39 45.68
N VAL A 345 -8.18 7.36 45.73
CA VAL A 345 -8.89 7.74 46.97
C VAL A 345 -9.65 6.57 47.57
N LYS A 346 -10.37 5.81 46.74
CA LYS A 346 -11.27 4.75 47.20
C LYS A 346 -10.55 3.47 47.60
N HIS A 347 -9.52 3.08 46.85
CA HIS A 347 -8.93 1.74 46.94
C HIS A 347 -7.51 1.71 47.48
N ALA A 348 -6.72 2.79 47.32
CA ALA A 348 -5.32 2.77 47.74
C ALA A 348 -5.17 2.71 49.27
N PHE A 349 -6.09 3.32 50.02
CA PHE A 349 -5.97 3.49 51.47
C PHE A 349 -7.19 3.00 52.25
N PRO A 350 -7.43 1.67 52.34
CA PRO A 350 -8.51 1.12 53.16
C PRO A 350 -8.32 1.45 54.65
N SER A 351 -9.36 1.29 55.47
CA SER A 351 -9.36 1.66 56.90
C SER A 351 -8.26 1.02 57.74
N GLN A 352 -7.69 -0.09 57.24
CA GLN A 352 -6.65 -0.90 57.87
C GLN A 352 -5.23 -0.49 57.45
N PHE A 353 -5.09 0.51 56.57
CA PHE A 353 -3.80 1.02 56.11
C PHE A 353 -2.98 1.55 57.30
N GLN A 354 -1.69 1.22 57.35
CA GLN A 354 -0.86 1.45 58.53
C GLN A 354 -0.79 2.95 58.88
N PRO A 355 -1.15 3.36 60.11
CA PRO A 355 -1.15 4.78 60.52
C PRO A 355 0.21 5.47 60.45
N SER A 356 1.30 4.71 60.38
CA SER A 356 2.68 5.21 60.34
C SER A 356 3.15 5.70 58.97
N GLN A 357 2.40 5.44 57.90
CA GLN A 357 2.74 5.87 56.54
C GLN A 357 1.85 7.05 56.12
N SER A 358 2.47 8.13 55.63
CA SER A 358 1.74 9.24 55.03
C SER A 358 1.07 8.77 53.73
N LYS A 359 -0.24 8.99 53.59
CA LYS A 359 -0.95 8.72 52.34
C LYS A 359 -0.53 9.72 51.28
N THR A 360 -0.03 9.27 50.14
CA THR A 360 0.51 10.15 49.10
C THR A 360 0.07 9.69 47.72
N VAL A 361 -0.38 10.64 46.91
CA VAL A 361 -0.67 10.46 45.48
C VAL A 361 0.11 11.52 44.71
N THR A 362 0.85 11.10 43.69
CA THR A 362 1.68 11.96 42.85
C THR A 362 1.18 11.90 41.42
N LEU A 363 0.89 13.07 40.83
CA LEU A 363 0.62 13.24 39.41
C LEU A 363 1.87 13.85 38.77
N SER A 364 2.44 13.17 37.79
CA SER A 364 3.66 13.64 37.11
C SER A 364 3.51 13.66 35.58
N LEU A 365 4.12 14.66 34.96
CA LEU A 365 4.35 14.71 33.51
C LEU A 365 5.83 14.44 33.25
N LYS A 366 6.14 13.52 32.34
CA LYS A 366 7.52 13.23 31.94
C LYS A 366 7.63 13.13 30.43
N GLY A 367 8.74 13.60 29.87
CA GLY A 367 9.14 13.31 28.50
C GLY A 367 9.22 14.57 27.64
N SER A 368 8.87 14.44 26.36
CA SER A 368 9.01 15.51 25.37
C SER A 368 7.84 15.52 24.41
N LEU A 369 7.77 16.54 23.56
CA LEU A 369 6.75 16.65 22.52
C LEU A 369 6.65 15.40 21.65
N SER A 370 7.70 14.62 21.42
CA SER A 370 7.61 13.40 20.58
C SER A 370 7.07 12.17 21.30
N ASN A 371 7.32 12.07 22.61
CA ASN A 371 6.93 10.95 23.47
C ASN A 371 6.79 11.51 24.88
N TYR A 372 5.57 11.58 25.39
CA TYR A 372 5.29 12.04 26.75
C TYR A 372 4.46 11.01 27.50
N SER A 373 4.58 11.07 28.82
CA SER A 373 3.86 10.19 29.74
C SER A 373 3.22 11.02 30.85
N ILE A 374 1.97 10.68 31.18
CA ILE A 374 1.29 11.20 32.36
C ILE A 374 1.19 10.04 33.35
N VAL A 375 1.78 10.19 34.53
CA VAL A 375 1.86 9.11 35.52
C VAL A 375 1.09 9.52 36.78
N LEU A 376 0.16 8.67 37.22
CA LEU A 376 -0.45 8.76 38.54
C LEU A 376 0.09 7.64 39.42
N LYS A 377 0.68 8.00 40.56
CA LYS A 377 1.27 7.04 41.51
C LYS A 377 0.72 7.23 42.91
N ASP A 378 0.22 6.17 43.52
CA ASP A 378 -0.11 6.11 44.94
C ASP A 378 0.87 5.21 45.70
N ASN A 379 0.97 5.41 47.02
CA ASN A 379 1.72 4.55 47.93
C ASN A 379 0.78 3.67 48.79
N GLY A 380 -0.35 3.26 48.23
CA GLY A 380 -1.36 2.49 48.92
C GLY A 380 -1.06 0.99 49.03
N VAL A 381 -2.11 0.19 49.18
CA VAL A 381 -2.01 -1.27 49.34
C VAL A 381 -1.61 -2.01 48.05
N GLY A 382 -1.67 -1.36 46.89
CA GLY A 382 -1.40 -2.00 45.60
C GLY A 382 -2.39 -3.11 45.24
N MET A 383 -2.03 -3.94 44.25
CA MET A 383 -2.87 -5.01 43.71
C MET A 383 -2.06 -6.29 43.49
N ASN A 384 -2.66 -7.45 43.79
CA ASN A 384 -2.15 -8.73 43.27
C ASN A 384 -2.37 -8.89 41.76
N GLU A 385 -1.69 -9.89 41.21
CA GLU A 385 -1.72 -10.24 39.79
C GLU A 385 -3.14 -10.53 39.25
N ASN A 386 -3.98 -11.24 40.01
CA ASN A 386 -5.36 -11.55 39.59
C ASN A 386 -6.25 -10.29 39.53
N THR A 387 -6.08 -9.35 40.46
CA THR A 387 -6.76 -8.05 40.41
C THR A 387 -6.24 -7.21 39.25
N ARG A 388 -4.90 -7.17 39.06
CA ARG A 388 -4.24 -6.44 37.97
C ARG A 388 -4.68 -6.93 36.58
N SER A 389 -4.87 -8.24 36.39
CA SER A 389 -5.30 -8.79 35.10
C SER A 389 -6.77 -8.47 34.75
N LYS A 390 -7.59 -8.16 35.74
CA LYS A 390 -9.05 -7.94 35.58
C LYS A 390 -9.47 -6.49 35.78
N ILE A 391 -8.53 -5.60 36.09
CA ILE A 391 -8.83 -4.21 36.45
C ILE A 391 -9.58 -3.45 35.34
N PHE A 392 -9.38 -3.85 34.08
CA PHE A 392 -10.05 -3.24 32.93
C PHE A 392 -11.35 -3.94 32.52
N ASP A 393 -11.66 -5.09 33.13
CA ASP A 393 -12.89 -5.82 32.85
C ASP A 393 -14.08 -4.99 33.34
N PRO A 394 -15.09 -4.73 32.49
CA PRO A 394 -16.28 -4.02 32.91
C PRO A 394 -16.96 -4.71 34.11
N PHE A 395 -17.38 -3.90 35.08
CA PHE A 395 -18.02 -4.31 36.33
C PHE A 395 -17.11 -5.03 37.34
N PHE A 396 -15.82 -5.18 37.06
CA PHE A 396 -14.89 -5.71 38.04
C PHE A 396 -14.56 -4.65 39.10
N THR A 397 -14.76 -4.99 40.38
CA THR A 397 -14.42 -4.10 41.51
C THR A 397 -14.17 -4.91 42.77
N THR A 398 -13.20 -4.46 43.57
CA THR A 398 -12.91 -5.01 44.90
C THR A 398 -13.82 -4.42 46.00
N SER A 399 -14.56 -3.34 45.71
CA SER A 399 -15.44 -2.63 46.67
C SER A 399 -16.92 -2.71 46.29
N ARG A 400 -17.38 -3.86 45.79
CA ARG A 400 -18.76 -4.06 45.29
C ARG A 400 -19.84 -3.76 46.36
N GLY A 401 -19.53 -3.97 47.63
CA GLY A 401 -20.39 -3.65 48.78
C GLY A 401 -20.36 -2.18 49.24
N GLU A 402 -19.36 -1.39 48.81
CA GLU A 402 -19.15 0.01 49.22
C GLU A 402 -19.43 0.99 48.04
N GLY A 403 -20.28 0.57 47.10
CA GLY A 403 -20.66 1.38 45.95
C GLY A 403 -19.62 1.45 44.83
N GLY A 404 -18.66 0.53 44.76
CA GLY A 404 -17.82 0.39 43.57
C GLY A 404 -18.59 -0.28 42.43
N ILE A 405 -18.76 0.42 41.31
CA ILE A 405 -19.48 -0.10 40.13
C ILE A 405 -18.55 -0.90 39.21
N GLY A 406 -17.23 -0.60 39.23
CA GLY A 406 -16.24 -1.31 38.42
C GLY A 406 -16.21 -0.91 36.95
N LEU A 407 -16.67 0.30 36.61
CA LEU A 407 -16.64 0.81 35.24
C LEU A 407 -15.49 1.80 34.99
N GLY A 408 -14.97 2.46 36.03
CA GLY A 408 -14.00 3.56 35.87
C GLY A 408 -12.76 3.18 35.06
N MET A 409 -12.10 2.05 35.38
CA MET A 409 -10.89 1.62 34.66
C MET A 409 -11.19 1.09 33.25
N SER A 410 -12.37 0.49 33.01
CA SER A 410 -12.79 0.13 31.65
C SER A 410 -13.02 1.38 30.77
N ILE A 411 -13.53 2.47 31.35
CA ILE A 411 -13.67 3.78 30.70
C ILE A 411 -12.28 4.36 30.41
N VAL A 412 -11.36 4.33 31.38
CA VAL A 412 -9.97 4.79 31.21
C VAL A 412 -9.29 4.06 30.06
N HIS A 413 -9.37 2.73 30.04
CA HIS A 413 -8.78 1.92 28.97
C HIS A 413 -9.33 2.33 27.60
N ASN A 414 -10.65 2.38 27.44
CA ASN A 414 -11.28 2.77 26.17
C ASN A 414 -10.93 4.19 25.73
N LEU A 415 -10.95 5.16 26.65
CA LEU A 415 -10.62 6.55 26.32
C LEU A 415 -9.15 6.68 25.87
N ILE A 416 -8.23 5.95 26.51
CA ILE A 416 -6.82 5.99 26.16
C ILE A 416 -6.55 5.27 24.85
N THR A 417 -7.00 4.02 24.69
CA THR A 417 -6.66 3.20 23.52
C THR A 417 -7.42 3.61 22.27
N ASN A 418 -8.71 3.94 22.38
CA ASN A 418 -9.57 4.12 21.21
C ASN A 418 -9.76 5.60 20.85
N SER A 419 -9.75 6.48 21.84
CA SER A 419 -10.08 7.90 21.66
C SER A 419 -8.85 8.81 21.65
N LEU A 420 -7.88 8.57 22.51
CA LEU A 420 -6.67 9.40 22.66
C LEU A 420 -5.43 8.80 21.99
N ASN A 421 -5.53 7.59 21.42
CA ASN A 421 -4.44 6.84 20.76
C ASN A 421 -3.19 6.70 21.64
N GLY A 422 -3.38 6.56 22.96
CA GLY A 422 -2.32 6.30 23.92
C GLY A 422 -2.21 4.83 24.30
N THR A 423 -1.18 4.49 25.08
CA THR A 423 -1.02 3.18 25.71
C THR A 423 -1.09 3.35 27.22
N LEU A 424 -1.70 2.37 27.89
CA LEU A 424 -1.87 2.36 29.34
C LEU A 424 -1.01 1.25 29.95
N VAL A 425 -0.15 1.60 30.91
CA VAL A 425 0.70 0.66 31.65
C VAL A 425 0.35 0.75 33.13
N VAL A 426 0.18 -0.40 33.78
CA VAL A 426 -0.15 -0.49 35.21
C VAL A 426 0.91 -1.31 35.92
N ASN A 427 1.68 -0.65 36.78
CA ASN A 427 2.66 -1.26 37.65
C ASN A 427 2.12 -1.22 39.08
N SER A 428 1.87 -2.38 39.67
CA SER A 428 1.31 -2.48 41.03
C SER A 428 1.80 -3.76 41.69
N GLU A 429 2.19 -3.63 42.96
CA GLU A 429 2.63 -4.71 43.83
C GLU A 429 1.96 -4.56 45.20
N GLU A 430 1.58 -5.67 45.83
CA GLU A 430 0.94 -5.63 47.15
C GLU A 430 1.86 -4.98 48.19
N GLY A 431 1.34 -3.96 48.87
CA GLY A 431 2.04 -3.19 49.90
C GLY A 431 3.00 -2.12 49.39
N GLN A 432 3.17 -1.95 48.06
CA GLN A 432 4.06 -0.94 47.47
C GLN A 432 3.30 0.20 46.75
N GLY A 433 1.98 0.06 46.58
CA GLY A 433 1.13 1.02 45.88
C GLY A 433 0.91 0.69 44.41
N THR A 434 0.33 1.63 43.68
CA THR A 434 0.02 1.50 42.25
C THR A 434 0.55 2.70 41.48
N GLU A 435 1.14 2.42 40.32
CA GLU A 435 1.59 3.38 39.34
C GLU A 435 0.86 3.10 38.01
N ILE A 436 0.12 4.09 37.53
CA ILE A 436 -0.58 4.05 36.24
C ILE A 436 0.08 5.08 35.32
N GLU A 437 0.67 4.60 34.24
CA GLU A 437 1.37 5.40 33.25
C GLU A 437 0.59 5.44 31.94
N LEU A 438 0.27 6.66 31.49
CA LEU A 438 -0.38 6.96 30.23
C LEU A 438 0.68 7.39 29.22
N LEU A 439 1.03 6.52 28.28
CA LEU A 439 2.05 6.75 27.26
C LEU A 439 1.42 7.31 25.99
N PHE A 440 1.93 8.45 25.53
CA PHE A 440 1.52 9.07 24.29
C PHE A 440 2.74 9.26 23.39
N GLN A 441 2.66 8.70 22.19
CA GLN A 441 3.67 8.87 21.15
C GLN A 441 3.11 9.83 20.11
N THR A 442 3.69 11.02 20.04
CA THR A 442 3.23 12.11 19.17
C THR A 442 3.77 11.95 17.75
N ASN A 443 4.50 10.86 17.48
CA ASN A 443 4.97 10.49 16.16
C ASN A 443 4.30 9.20 15.64
N ASN A 444 3.56 9.37 14.55
CA ASN A 444 3.40 8.40 13.46
C ASN A 444 2.27 7.36 13.44
N THR A 445 1.17 7.43 14.20
CA THR A 445 -0.01 6.58 13.81
C THR A 445 -0.82 7.24 12.70
N LEU A 446 -1.05 8.56 12.80
CA LEU A 446 -1.59 9.37 11.72
C LEU A 446 -0.61 9.43 10.55
N LEU A 447 0.69 9.62 10.79
CA LEU A 447 1.70 9.68 9.74
C LEU A 447 1.99 8.33 9.10
N LEU A 448 1.88 7.17 9.78
CA LEU A 448 2.03 5.83 9.17
C LEU A 448 0.77 5.39 8.41
N ASN A 449 -0.44 5.79 8.86
CA ASN A 449 -1.68 5.53 8.13
C ASN A 449 -1.90 6.51 6.98
N SER A 450 -1.51 7.77 7.15
CA SER A 450 -1.37 8.73 6.06
C SER A 450 -0.14 8.46 5.20
N PHE A 451 0.93 7.80 5.68
CA PHE A 451 2.01 7.27 4.84
C PHE A 451 1.51 6.11 4.02
N LYS A 452 0.79 5.14 4.60
CA LYS A 452 0.20 4.01 3.86
C LYS A 452 -0.84 4.46 2.84
N ARG A 453 -1.62 5.50 3.16
CA ARG A 453 -2.50 6.19 2.19
C ARG A 453 -1.71 7.00 1.17
N ALA A 454 -0.71 7.77 1.59
CA ALA A 454 0.09 8.62 0.71
C ALA A 454 0.99 7.80 -0.21
N THR A 455 1.57 6.66 0.20
CA THR A 455 2.34 5.78 -0.69
C THR A 455 1.44 5.05 -1.68
N ARG A 456 0.21 4.69 -1.29
CA ARG A 456 -0.79 4.11 -2.20
C ARG A 456 -1.34 5.18 -3.16
N ASN A 457 -1.53 6.40 -2.67
CA ASN A 457 -1.98 7.55 -3.45
C ASN A 457 -0.85 8.12 -4.32
N SER A 458 0.42 8.06 -3.92
CA SER A 458 1.59 8.50 -4.69
C SER A 458 1.92 7.52 -5.82
N TYR A 459 1.70 6.22 -5.62
CA TYR A 459 1.80 5.22 -6.67
C TYR A 459 0.68 5.39 -7.71
N ASN A 460 -0.57 5.55 -7.26
CA ASN A 460 -1.71 5.81 -8.15
C ASN A 460 -1.62 7.18 -8.83
N PHE A 461 -1.14 8.21 -8.13
CA PHE A 461 -0.83 9.53 -8.67
C PHE A 461 0.24 9.46 -9.76
N TYR A 462 1.31 8.67 -9.54
CA TYR A 462 2.35 8.49 -10.53
C TYR A 462 1.84 7.73 -11.75
N LEU A 463 1.04 6.68 -11.55
CA LEU A 463 0.42 5.94 -12.66
C LEU A 463 -0.52 6.84 -13.48
N ASP A 464 -1.36 7.63 -12.83
CA ASP A 464 -2.31 8.54 -13.48
C ASP A 464 -1.58 9.70 -14.18
N PHE A 465 -0.56 10.29 -13.53
CA PHE A 465 0.29 11.31 -14.14
C PHE A 465 1.06 10.75 -15.34
N HIS A 466 1.68 9.58 -15.22
CA HIS A 466 2.44 8.92 -16.28
C HIS A 466 1.53 8.56 -17.45
N GLN A 467 0.35 8.02 -17.18
CA GLN A 467 -0.64 7.69 -18.19
C GLN A 467 -1.14 8.94 -18.91
N GLN A 468 -1.52 9.99 -18.18
CA GLN A 468 -1.91 11.26 -18.78
C GLN A 468 -0.78 11.85 -19.62
N LEU A 469 0.47 11.80 -19.15
CA LEU A 469 1.61 12.34 -19.87
C LEU A 469 1.90 11.61 -21.18
N ILE A 470 1.80 10.28 -21.17
CA ILE A 470 1.96 9.42 -22.37
C ILE A 470 0.79 9.60 -23.34
N GLU A 471 -0.42 9.78 -22.84
CA GLU A 471 -1.62 9.98 -23.66
C GLU A 471 -1.69 11.39 -24.26
N SER A 472 -1.08 12.39 -23.60
CA SER A 472 -1.12 13.79 -24.01
C SER A 472 -0.17 14.13 -25.16
N ASP A 473 0.96 13.42 -25.30
CA ASP A 473 1.96 13.69 -26.35
C ASP A 473 2.57 12.42 -26.95
N PRO A 474 2.36 12.14 -28.25
CA PRO A 474 2.93 10.99 -28.95
C PRO A 474 4.47 10.95 -28.94
N LYS A 475 5.17 12.09 -28.89
CA LYS A 475 6.63 12.12 -28.81
C LYS A 475 7.15 11.69 -27.44
N ILE A 476 6.44 12.06 -26.37
CA ILE A 476 6.77 11.62 -25.01
C ILE A 476 6.57 10.10 -24.90
N LYS A 477 5.46 9.58 -25.45
CA LYS A 477 5.20 8.14 -25.54
C LYS A 477 6.32 7.38 -26.25
N GLN A 478 6.85 7.93 -27.36
CA GLN A 478 7.95 7.34 -28.12
C GLN A 478 9.27 7.35 -27.33
N LEU A 479 9.60 8.47 -26.68
CA LEU A 479 10.79 8.62 -25.83
C LEU A 479 10.80 7.66 -24.62
N PHE A 480 9.64 7.40 -24.01
CA PHE A 480 9.54 6.43 -22.92
C PHE A 480 9.69 5.00 -23.43
N ASN A 481 9.13 4.65 -24.58
CA ASN A 481 9.28 3.31 -25.16
C ASN A 481 10.74 2.93 -25.52
N GLU A 482 11.66 3.89 -25.60
CA GLU A 482 13.09 3.67 -25.84
C GLU A 482 13.90 3.35 -24.57
N VAL A 483 13.32 3.51 -23.37
CA VAL A 483 13.96 3.20 -22.09
C VAL A 483 13.44 1.87 -21.56
N ASP A 484 14.33 0.94 -21.23
CA ASP A 484 14.02 -0.38 -20.63
C ASP A 484 13.05 -0.23 -19.43
N THR A 485 11.94 -0.98 -19.46
CA THR A 485 10.86 -0.96 -18.48
C THR A 485 11.36 -1.19 -17.05
N ASP A 486 12.40 -2.01 -16.91
CA ASP A 486 13.02 -2.36 -15.65
C ASP A 486 13.88 -1.20 -15.11
N GLN A 487 14.49 -0.44 -16.02
CA GLN A 487 15.21 0.80 -15.73
C GLN A 487 14.25 1.96 -15.40
N GLN A 488 13.10 2.03 -16.09
CA GLN A 488 12.01 2.95 -15.75
C GLN A 488 11.49 2.68 -14.34
N GLN A 489 11.16 1.43 -14.00
CA GLN A 489 10.69 1.06 -12.66
C GLN A 489 11.71 1.36 -11.56
N ARG A 490 13.01 1.07 -11.80
CA ARG A 490 14.09 1.44 -10.87
C ARG A 490 14.24 2.95 -10.73
N MET A 491 14.09 3.70 -11.81
CA MET A 491 14.12 5.16 -11.77
C MET A 491 12.95 5.71 -10.95
N VAL A 492 11.75 5.18 -11.15
CA VAL A 492 10.53 5.53 -10.39
C VAL A 492 10.70 5.25 -8.90
N LEU A 493 11.19 4.06 -8.55
CA LEU A 493 11.46 3.71 -7.15
C LEU A 493 12.53 4.60 -6.53
N LYS A 494 13.54 5.01 -7.31
CA LYS A 494 14.63 5.87 -6.84
C LYS A 494 14.20 7.33 -6.70
N SER A 495 13.41 7.87 -7.63
CA SER A 495 12.82 9.20 -7.52
C SER A 495 11.76 9.27 -6.43
N MET A 496 10.96 8.22 -6.22
CA MET A 496 10.10 8.08 -5.05
C MET A 496 10.92 8.08 -3.75
N SER A 497 12.00 7.30 -3.66
CA SER A 497 12.86 7.28 -2.48
C SER A 497 13.50 8.65 -2.17
N LEU A 498 13.85 9.41 -3.21
CA LEU A 498 14.45 10.75 -3.09
C LEU A 498 13.41 11.82 -2.75
N PHE A 499 12.21 11.71 -3.29
CA PHE A 499 11.07 12.55 -2.94
C PHE A 499 10.65 12.31 -1.48
N ILE A 500 10.62 11.05 -1.05
CA ILE A 500 10.40 10.62 0.33
C ILE A 500 11.48 11.17 1.28
N LEU A 501 12.76 11.18 0.88
CA LEU A 501 13.85 11.69 1.73
C LEU A 501 13.90 13.22 1.83
N ASN A 502 13.48 13.94 0.80
CA ASN A 502 13.72 15.38 0.66
C ASN A 502 12.48 16.28 0.79
N MET A 503 11.31 15.72 1.14
CA MET A 503 10.08 16.49 1.41
C MET A 503 10.24 17.58 2.50
N ASN A 504 11.27 17.50 3.34
CA ASN A 504 11.61 18.54 4.32
C ASN A 504 12.57 19.63 3.79
N ASN A 505 13.08 19.51 2.56
CA ASN A 505 14.00 20.48 1.95
C ASN A 505 14.02 20.33 0.41
N LEU A 506 13.05 20.97 -0.26
CA LEU A 506 12.92 20.98 -1.73
C LEU A 506 14.20 21.43 -2.46
N ASP A 507 15.01 22.32 -1.86
CA ASP A 507 16.26 22.79 -2.48
C ASP A 507 17.36 21.70 -2.52
N ASN A 508 17.33 20.70 -1.63
CA ASN A 508 18.27 19.57 -1.62
C ASN A 508 17.91 18.48 -2.64
N LEU A 509 16.63 18.35 -3.01
CA LEU A 509 16.17 17.41 -4.04
C LEU A 509 16.88 17.67 -5.37
N PHE A 510 17.10 18.93 -5.76
CA PHE A 510 17.75 19.32 -7.02
C PHE A 510 19.27 19.27 -6.98
N GLN A 511 19.88 19.29 -5.79
CA GLN A 511 21.32 19.16 -5.63
C GLN A 511 21.77 17.72 -5.37
N ALA A 512 20.83 16.80 -5.14
CA ALA A 512 21.14 15.39 -4.91
C ALA A 512 21.81 14.75 -6.14
N PRO A 513 22.91 13.99 -5.96
CA PRO A 513 23.68 13.40 -7.07
C PRO A 513 22.85 12.51 -8.00
N SER A 514 21.82 11.87 -7.46
CA SER A 514 20.87 11.02 -8.19
C SER A 514 19.91 11.83 -9.07
N THR A 515 19.41 12.96 -8.59
CA THR A 515 18.57 13.87 -9.39
C THR A 515 19.42 14.54 -10.47
N LYS A 516 20.65 14.92 -10.13
CA LYS A 516 21.65 15.41 -11.09
C LYS A 516 21.96 14.37 -12.17
N SER A 517 22.12 13.10 -11.79
CA SER A 517 22.30 11.97 -12.71
C SER A 517 21.08 11.68 -13.60
N ILE A 518 19.86 11.85 -13.08
CA ILE A 518 18.62 11.75 -13.87
C ILE A 518 18.55 12.90 -14.87
N ILE A 519 18.81 14.14 -14.44
CA ILE A 519 18.85 15.33 -15.30
C ILE A 519 19.95 15.19 -16.35
N GLU A 520 21.16 14.76 -16.00
CA GLU A 520 22.29 14.49 -16.90
C GLU A 520 21.99 13.36 -17.89
N LYS A 521 21.26 12.31 -17.48
CA LYS A 521 20.79 11.24 -18.38
C LYS A 521 19.71 11.71 -19.36
N HIS A 522 18.98 12.77 -19.02
CA HIS A 522 17.93 13.36 -19.86
C HIS A 522 18.34 14.69 -20.52
N GLN A 523 19.60 15.12 -20.38
CA GLN A 523 20.13 16.33 -21.02
C GLN A 523 20.08 16.29 -22.55
N ASN A 524 19.96 15.09 -23.14
CA ASN A 524 19.81 14.89 -24.59
C ASN A 524 18.34 14.90 -25.06
N MET A 525 17.36 14.99 -24.15
CA MET A 525 15.97 15.23 -24.52
C MET A 525 15.82 16.71 -24.83
N ALA A 526 15.73 17.07 -26.11
CA ALA A 526 15.42 18.42 -26.56
C ALA A 526 13.95 18.77 -26.22
N LEU A 527 13.68 19.02 -24.94
CA LEU A 527 12.38 19.45 -24.44
C LEU A 527 12.13 20.90 -24.82
N THR A 528 11.02 21.13 -25.51
CA THR A 528 10.61 22.49 -25.90
C THR A 528 9.83 23.15 -24.77
N ALA A 529 9.68 24.49 -24.82
CA ALA A 529 8.91 25.22 -23.83
C ALA A 529 7.42 24.82 -23.78
N SER A 530 6.87 24.21 -24.85
CA SER A 530 5.51 23.65 -24.83
C SER A 530 5.44 22.35 -24.05
N ASP A 531 6.48 21.51 -24.14
CA ASP A 531 6.51 20.19 -23.47
C ASP A 531 6.57 20.37 -21.95
N ILE A 532 7.31 21.38 -21.49
CA ILE A 532 7.38 21.77 -20.08
C ILE A 532 6.01 22.27 -19.57
N LYS A 533 5.29 23.06 -20.37
CA LYS A 533 3.93 23.53 -20.03
C LYS A 533 2.91 22.40 -19.99
N LEU A 534 3.04 21.43 -20.89
CA LEU A 534 2.19 20.24 -20.93
C LEU A 534 2.42 19.37 -19.69
N TRP A 535 3.68 19.12 -19.34
CA TRP A 535 4.07 18.47 -18.08
C TRP A 535 3.47 19.15 -16.86
N GLN A 536 3.57 20.48 -16.77
CA GLN A 536 2.97 21.25 -15.68
C GLN A 536 1.44 21.10 -15.64
N HIS A 537 0.77 21.10 -16.79
CA HIS A 537 -0.68 20.98 -16.87
C HIS A 537 -1.17 19.59 -16.43
N CYS A 538 -0.59 18.51 -16.94
CA CYS A 538 -0.93 17.13 -16.57
C CYS A 538 -0.70 16.89 -15.07
N PHE A 539 0.40 17.41 -14.54
CA PHE A 539 0.73 17.31 -13.12
C PHE A 539 -0.30 18.03 -12.24
N LEU A 540 -0.66 19.27 -12.59
CA LEU A 540 -1.64 20.04 -11.84
C LEU A 540 -3.06 19.45 -11.89
N ASN A 541 -3.47 18.87 -13.02
CA ASN A 541 -4.77 18.19 -13.12
C ASN A 541 -4.79 16.88 -12.32
N SER A 542 -3.70 16.11 -12.32
CA SER A 542 -3.58 14.88 -11.52
C SER A 542 -3.62 15.16 -10.02
N ILE A 543 -3.09 16.30 -9.55
CA ILE A 543 -3.17 16.72 -8.13
C ILE A 543 -4.59 17.14 -7.74
N ARG A 544 -5.29 17.91 -8.59
CA ARG A 544 -6.62 18.47 -8.30
C ARG A 544 -7.68 17.44 -7.95
N ASN A 545 -7.55 16.21 -8.43
CA ASN A 545 -8.56 15.16 -8.28
C ASN A 545 -8.52 14.39 -6.95
N PHE A 546 -7.55 14.64 -6.05
CA PHE A 546 -7.23 13.66 -4.98
C PHE A 546 -7.50 14.06 -3.51
N ASP A 547 -7.55 15.34 -3.10
CA ASP A 547 -8.08 15.76 -1.77
C ASP A 547 -8.09 17.32 -1.60
N ASP A 548 -9.23 17.91 -1.20
CA ASP A 548 -9.42 19.37 -1.15
C ASP A 548 -8.65 20.06 0.01
N GLU A 549 -8.45 19.37 1.14
CA GLU A 549 -7.75 19.94 2.30
C GLU A 549 -6.22 19.89 2.12
N PHE A 550 -5.72 18.89 1.37
CA PHE A 550 -4.33 18.79 0.93
C PHE A 550 -4.02 19.80 -0.18
N ASN A 551 -4.98 20.06 -1.08
CA ASN A 551 -4.86 21.03 -2.19
C ASN A 551 -4.58 22.46 -1.73
N ILE A 552 -5.09 22.89 -0.56
CA ILE A 552 -4.93 24.27 -0.08
C ILE A 552 -3.53 24.51 0.51
N LYS A 553 -3.01 23.59 1.32
CA LYS A 553 -1.66 23.68 1.91
C LYS A 553 -0.57 23.47 0.87
N LEU A 554 -0.76 22.53 -0.04
CA LEU A 554 0.18 22.26 -1.12
C LEU A 554 0.29 23.48 -2.04
N ASN A 555 -0.82 24.12 -2.44
CA ASN A 555 -0.79 25.28 -3.36
C ASN A 555 0.15 26.43 -2.91
N ALA A 556 0.22 26.73 -1.61
CA ALA A 556 1.02 27.84 -1.09
C ALA A 556 2.53 27.57 -1.16
N GLU A 557 2.98 26.39 -0.71
CA GLU A 557 4.39 26.00 -0.80
C GLU A 557 4.79 25.61 -2.23
N TRP A 558 3.84 25.12 -3.02
CA TRP A 558 4.06 24.68 -4.40
C TRP A 558 4.19 25.84 -5.40
N GLN A 559 3.46 26.94 -5.21
CA GLN A 559 3.67 28.17 -6.00
C GLN A 559 5.12 28.67 -5.89
N GLN A 560 5.69 28.58 -4.69
CA GLN A 560 7.08 28.96 -4.43
C GLN A 560 8.08 27.99 -5.07
N ALA A 561 7.80 26.69 -5.04
CA ALA A 561 8.61 25.65 -5.70
C ALA A 561 8.57 25.75 -7.24
N LEU A 562 7.39 25.98 -7.83
CA LEU A 562 7.20 26.19 -9.28
C LEU A 562 7.96 27.42 -9.79
N SER A 563 7.96 28.52 -9.02
CA SER A 563 8.75 29.71 -9.35
C SER A 563 10.24 29.38 -9.39
N LYS A 564 10.77 28.66 -8.38
CA LYS A 564 12.17 28.21 -8.36
C LYS A 564 12.51 27.25 -9.50
N PHE A 565 11.58 26.36 -9.86
CA PHE A 565 11.73 25.40 -10.96
C PHE A 565 11.78 26.10 -12.32
N GLY A 566 10.92 27.10 -12.53
CA GLY A 566 10.95 27.96 -13.72
C GLY A 566 12.26 28.73 -13.85
N ASP A 567 12.76 29.31 -12.76
CA ASP A 567 14.05 30.03 -12.74
C ASP A 567 15.24 29.10 -13.04
N TYR A 568 15.21 27.85 -12.54
CA TYR A 568 16.27 26.87 -12.77
C TYR A 568 16.35 26.44 -14.25
N PHE A 569 15.21 26.13 -14.88
CA PHE A 569 15.19 25.77 -16.31
C PHE A 569 15.49 26.95 -17.21
N THR A 570 15.08 28.16 -16.84
CA THR A 570 15.42 29.38 -17.58
C THR A 570 16.93 29.66 -17.52
N LYS A 571 17.57 29.42 -16.36
CA LYS A 571 19.04 29.47 -16.23
C LYS A 571 19.75 28.35 -17.00
N ALA A 572 19.24 27.13 -16.96
CA ALA A 572 19.82 26.00 -17.70
C ALA A 572 19.71 26.18 -19.23
N LEU A 573 18.59 26.74 -19.73
CA LEU A 573 18.40 27.12 -21.13
C LEU A 573 19.28 28.31 -21.55
N ALA A 574 19.55 29.24 -20.63
CA ALA A 574 20.46 30.37 -20.90
C ALA A 574 21.94 29.93 -20.95
N LEU A 575 22.31 28.87 -20.25
CA LEU A 575 23.67 28.29 -20.26
C LEU A 575 23.97 27.46 -21.53
N ASN A 576 22.95 27.00 -22.27
CA ASN A 576 23.08 26.19 -23.48
C ASN A 576 23.07 27.00 -24.80
N LYS A 577 23.37 28.31 -24.77
CA LYS A 577 23.56 29.14 -25.98
C LYS A 577 25.02 29.34 -26.38
N SER A 578 25.96 28.66 -25.72
CA SER A 578 27.38 28.69 -26.06
C SER A 578 27.98 27.30 -25.94
N ASP A 579 27.63 26.43 -26.88
CA ASP A 579 28.53 25.52 -27.61
C ASP A 579 27.74 24.72 -28.65
#